data_AF-A0A520RLP8-F1
#
_entry.id   AF-A0A520RLP8-F1
#
_cell.length_a   1.000
_cell.length_b   1.000
_cell.length_c   1.000
_cell.angle_alpha   90.00
_cell.angle_beta   90.00
_cell.angle_gamma   90.00
#
_symmetry.space_group_name_H-M   'P 1'
#
loop_
_entity.id
_entity.type
_entity.pdbx_description
1 polymer ?
#
loop_
_entity_poly.entity_id
_entity_poly.type
_entity_poly.pdbx_seq_one_letter_code
_entity_poly.pdbx_strand_id
1 'polypeptide(L)'
;MREVDRQTYTALGISEYALMCQAGAAAFRVLVSQWPEARRILVLCGTGNNGGDGWVLARLAQGAGFDCRVALFGEASRISGAARMAHDAWCNSTSAAYSNADTLITRGLDADEYDVVVDALTGIGLAGPARDAAV
;
A
#
# COMPACT_ATOMS: atom_id res chain seq x y z
N MET A 1 17.32 -1.09 -10.74
CA MET A 1 16.56 -0.85 -9.49
C MET A 1 16.98 -1.82 -8.40
N ARG A 2 16.65 -3.12 -8.46
CA ARG A 2 17.03 -4.12 -7.45
C ARG A 2 18.51 -4.10 -7.01
N GLU A 3 19.44 -3.91 -7.94
CA GLU A 3 20.88 -3.85 -7.62
C GLU A 3 21.29 -2.52 -6.96
N VAL A 4 20.60 -1.42 -7.27
CA VAL A 4 20.81 -0.11 -6.62
C VAL A 4 20.25 -0.14 -5.20
N ASP A 5 19.08 -0.74 -5.00
CA ASP A 5 18.50 -0.94 -3.67
C ASP A 5 19.41 -1.86 -2.83
N ARG A 6 19.96 -2.91 -3.45
CA ARG A 6 20.94 -3.81 -2.81
C ARG A 6 22.24 -3.13 -2.40
N GLN A 7 22.74 -2.22 -3.21
CA GLN A 7 23.93 -1.42 -2.89
C GLN A 7 23.63 -0.39 -1.80
N THR A 8 22.43 0.18 -1.77
CA THR A 8 21.97 1.11 -0.73
C THR A 8 21.88 0.42 0.64
N TYR A 9 21.40 -0.84 0.69
CA TYR A 9 21.35 -1.64 1.93
C TYR A 9 22.70 -1.75 2.64
N THR A 10 23.75 -2.05 1.86
CA THR A 10 25.07 -2.37 2.42
C THR A 10 25.91 -1.12 2.68
N ALA A 11 25.72 -0.05 1.91
CA ALA A 11 26.58 1.13 1.95
C ALA A 11 26.10 2.23 2.93
N LEU A 12 24.80 2.32 3.22
CA LEU A 12 24.23 3.41 4.03
C LEU A 12 23.58 2.95 5.35
N GLY A 13 23.45 1.64 5.59
CA GLY A 13 22.85 1.11 6.82
C GLY A 13 21.34 1.38 6.97
N ILE A 14 20.66 1.75 5.89
CA ILE A 14 19.23 2.05 5.88
C ILE A 14 18.46 0.75 5.70
N SER A 15 17.49 0.47 6.58
CA SER A 15 16.67 -0.74 6.49
C SER A 15 15.69 -0.69 5.31
N GLU A 16 15.30 -1.85 4.78
CA GLU A 16 14.27 -1.99 3.74
C GLU A 16 12.95 -1.32 4.15
N TYR A 17 12.60 -1.43 5.43
CA TYR A 17 11.44 -0.73 5.97
C TYR A 17 11.58 0.79 5.93
N ALA A 18 12.76 1.34 6.18
CA ALA A 18 12.98 2.78 6.10
C ALA A 18 12.87 3.30 4.65
N LEU A 19 13.39 2.56 3.67
CA LEU A 19 13.21 2.90 2.25
C LEU A 19 11.74 2.86 1.84
N MET A 20 11.01 1.80 2.23
CA MET A 20 9.57 1.68 2.03
C MET A 20 8.80 2.85 2.66
N CYS A 21 9.17 3.27 3.88
CA CYS A 21 8.57 4.44 4.51
C CYS A 21 8.79 5.72 3.68
N GLN A 22 9.97 5.89 3.09
CA GLN A 22 10.25 7.05 2.23
C GLN A 22 9.45 6.99 0.93
N ALA A 23 9.36 5.82 0.30
CA ALA A 23 8.61 5.61 -0.93
C ALA A 23 7.11 5.88 -0.74
N GLY A 24 6.48 5.27 0.27
CA GLY A 24 5.08 5.53 0.60
C GLY A 24 4.81 6.99 0.97
N ALA A 25 5.72 7.64 1.70
CA ALA A 25 5.60 9.07 2.01
C ALA A 25 5.73 9.96 0.76
N ALA A 26 6.62 9.62 -0.17
CA ALA A 26 6.74 10.33 -1.43
C ALA A 26 5.47 10.18 -2.29
N ALA A 27 4.94 8.96 -2.40
CA ALA A 27 3.69 8.70 -3.10
C ALA A 27 2.52 9.49 -2.50
N PHE A 28 2.40 9.55 -1.16
CA PHE A 28 1.37 10.35 -0.50
C PHE A 28 1.50 11.85 -0.82
N ARG A 29 2.71 12.41 -0.81
CA ARG A 29 2.93 13.83 -1.19
C ARG A 29 2.48 14.11 -2.62
N VAL A 30 2.76 13.21 -3.54
CA VAL A 30 2.32 13.35 -4.95
C VAL A 30 0.80 13.28 -5.05
N LEU A 31 0.17 12.34 -4.34
CA LEU A 31 -1.30 12.21 -4.32
C LEU A 31 -1.96 13.51 -3.88
N VAL A 32 -1.54 14.07 -2.74
CA VAL A 32 -2.12 15.33 -2.22
C VAL A 32 -1.84 16.51 -3.15
N SER A 33 -0.70 16.53 -3.83
CA SER A 33 -0.37 17.58 -4.79
C SER A 33 -1.19 17.49 -6.09
N GLN A 34 -1.52 16.29 -6.56
CA GLN A 34 -2.24 16.09 -7.81
C GLN A 34 -3.75 16.17 -7.61
N TRP A 35 -4.26 15.70 -6.47
CA TRP A 35 -5.68 15.73 -6.12
C TRP A 35 -5.90 16.45 -4.78
N PRO A 36 -5.74 17.78 -4.73
CA PRO A 36 -5.83 18.56 -3.49
C PRO A 36 -7.23 18.54 -2.87
N GLU A 37 -8.27 18.31 -3.67
CA GLU A 37 -9.67 18.24 -3.23
C GLU A 37 -10.10 16.82 -2.80
N ALA A 38 -9.26 15.80 -3.02
CA ALA A 38 -9.61 14.43 -2.65
C ALA A 38 -9.77 14.31 -1.12
N ARG A 39 -10.77 13.54 -0.69
CA ARG A 39 -11.02 13.24 0.72
C ARG A 39 -11.13 11.75 0.97
N ARG A 40 -11.61 10.98 0.00
CA ARG A 40 -11.89 9.55 0.08
C ARG A 40 -10.89 8.80 -0.79
N ILE A 41 -10.06 7.98 -0.16
CA ILE A 41 -8.97 7.25 -0.81
C ILE A 41 -9.20 5.76 -0.61
N LEU A 42 -9.08 4.99 -1.69
CA LEU A 42 -8.95 3.54 -1.61
C LEU A 42 -7.52 3.13 -1.99
N VAL A 43 -6.88 2.34 -1.15
CA VAL A 43 -5.57 1.75 -1.46
C VAL A 43 -5.71 0.25 -1.67
N LEU A 44 -5.30 -0.23 -2.83
CA LEU A 44 -5.29 -1.64 -3.20
C LEU A 44 -3.92 -2.22 -2.90
N CYS A 45 -3.75 -2.92 -1.78
CA CYS A 45 -2.45 -3.45 -1.35
C CYS A 45 -2.29 -4.91 -1.76
N GLY A 46 -1.16 -5.25 -2.38
CA GLY A 46 -0.69 -6.63 -2.50
C GLY A 46 0.04 -7.10 -1.23
N THR A 47 0.55 -8.34 -1.25
CA THR A 47 1.29 -8.93 -0.12
C THR A 47 2.80 -8.65 -0.13
N GLY A 48 3.33 -8.11 -1.22
CA GLY A 48 4.76 -7.80 -1.40
C GLY A 48 5.14 -6.36 -1.04
N ASN A 49 6.39 -5.98 -1.35
CA ASN A 49 6.93 -4.67 -1.00
C ASN A 49 6.13 -3.48 -1.55
N ASN A 50 5.56 -3.59 -2.75
CA ASN A 50 4.69 -2.55 -3.31
C ASN A 50 3.43 -2.33 -2.45
N GLY A 51 2.85 -3.43 -1.95
CA GLY A 51 1.77 -3.35 -0.96
C GLY A 51 2.23 -2.71 0.34
N GLY A 52 3.47 -2.96 0.76
CA GLY A 52 4.13 -2.27 1.86
C GLY A 52 4.16 -0.75 1.70
N ASP A 53 4.53 -0.25 0.52
CA ASP A 53 4.48 1.19 0.21
C ASP A 53 3.05 1.73 0.30
N GLY A 54 2.07 0.94 -0.18
CA GLY A 54 0.64 1.23 -0.06
C GLY A 54 0.17 1.35 1.40
N TRP A 55 0.57 0.43 2.28
CA TRP A 55 0.26 0.50 3.72
C TRP A 55 0.82 1.76 4.37
N VAL A 56 2.05 2.15 4.00
CA VAL A 56 2.66 3.40 4.49
C VAL A 56 1.84 4.60 4.02
N LEU A 57 1.51 4.67 2.72
CA LEU A 57 0.70 5.76 2.16
C LEU A 57 -0.65 5.85 2.86
N ALA A 58 -1.34 4.72 3.02
CA ALA A 58 -2.64 4.67 3.66
C ALA A 58 -2.56 5.25 5.07
N ARG A 59 -1.57 4.81 5.87
CA ARG A 59 -1.37 5.28 7.25
C ARG A 59 -1.16 6.78 7.32
N LEU A 60 -0.37 7.33 6.40
CA LEU A 60 -0.13 8.77 6.32
C LEU A 60 -1.39 9.54 5.91
N ALA A 61 -2.16 9.00 4.96
CA ALA A 61 -3.42 9.59 4.53
C ALA A 61 -4.44 9.66 5.69
N GLN A 62 -4.60 8.58 6.46
CA GLN A 62 -5.47 8.62 7.65
C GLN A 62 -4.97 9.60 8.71
N GLY A 63 -3.65 9.61 8.99
CA GLY A 63 -3.05 10.55 9.93
C GLY A 63 -3.24 12.02 9.51
N ALA A 64 -3.41 12.28 8.20
CA ALA A 64 -3.71 13.60 7.65
C ALA A 64 -5.22 13.91 7.54
N GLY A 65 -6.10 13.01 8.01
CA GLY A 65 -7.54 13.23 8.08
C GLY A 65 -8.33 12.84 6.81
N PHE A 66 -7.74 12.07 5.90
CA PHE A 66 -8.46 11.49 4.76
C PHE A 66 -9.31 10.29 5.21
N ASP A 67 -10.48 10.09 4.59
CA ASP A 67 -11.23 8.82 4.66
C ASP A 67 -10.50 7.80 3.77
N CYS A 68 -9.47 7.18 4.32
CA CYS A 68 -8.66 6.21 3.61
C CYS A 68 -9.05 4.79 4.03
N ARG A 69 -9.40 3.96 3.04
CA ARG A 69 -9.69 2.53 3.18
C ARG A 69 -8.63 1.71 2.47
N VAL A 70 -8.42 0.49 2.94
CA VAL A 70 -7.46 -0.45 2.34
C VAL A 70 -8.14 -1.76 1.99
N ALA A 71 -7.78 -2.27 0.81
CA ALA A 71 -8.17 -3.57 0.30
C ALA A 71 -6.92 -4.44 0.11
N LEU A 72 -6.82 -5.54 0.84
CA LEU A 72 -5.71 -6.49 0.70
C LEU A 72 -6.05 -7.54 -0.36
N PHE A 73 -5.21 -7.63 -1.39
CA PHE A 73 -5.26 -8.67 -2.41
C PHE A 73 -4.27 -9.79 -2.08
N GLY A 74 -4.84 -10.92 -1.68
CA GLY A 74 -4.13 -12.09 -1.16
C GLY A 74 -4.27 -12.24 0.35
N GLU A 75 -3.67 -13.30 0.88
CA GLU A 75 -3.81 -13.59 2.30
C GLU A 75 -2.86 -12.74 3.16
N ALA A 76 -3.38 -12.21 4.27
CA ALA A 76 -2.58 -11.51 5.26
C ALA A 76 -1.41 -12.36 5.77
N SER A 77 -1.54 -13.69 5.85
CA SER A 77 -0.48 -14.65 6.23
C SER A 77 0.77 -14.56 5.34
N ARG A 78 0.62 -14.15 4.07
CA ARG A 78 1.69 -14.10 3.08
C ARG A 78 2.48 -12.79 3.09
N ILE A 79 2.01 -11.78 3.83
CA ILE A 79 2.76 -10.53 4.01
C ILE A 79 3.99 -10.83 4.88
N SER A 80 5.17 -10.41 4.42
CA SER A 80 6.45 -10.68 5.09
C SER A 80 7.43 -9.52 4.97
N GLY A 81 8.56 -9.61 5.68
CA GLY A 81 9.63 -8.60 5.64
C GLY A 81 9.16 -7.20 5.99
N ALA A 82 9.64 -6.20 5.25
CA ALA A 82 9.26 -4.80 5.45
C ALA A 82 7.76 -4.55 5.23
N ALA A 83 7.11 -5.25 4.30
CA ALA A 83 5.69 -5.10 4.05
C ALA A 83 4.84 -5.52 5.27
N ARG A 84 5.29 -6.54 6.02
CA ARG A 84 4.66 -6.93 7.29
C ARG A 84 4.74 -5.81 8.31
N MET A 85 5.92 -5.20 8.46
CA MET A 85 6.10 -4.08 9.39
C MET A 85 5.19 -2.91 9.06
N ALA A 86 5.01 -2.58 7.77
CA ALA A 86 4.11 -1.52 7.33
C ALA A 86 2.63 -1.85 7.60
N HIS A 87 2.21 -3.08 7.28
CA HIS A 87 0.88 -3.58 7.60
C HIS A 87 0.60 -3.51 9.11
N ASP A 88 1.52 -3.98 9.94
CA ASP A 88 1.33 -3.99 11.40
C ASP A 88 1.31 -2.56 11.95
N ALA A 89 2.14 -1.66 11.40
CA ALA A 89 2.11 -0.24 11.74
C ALA A 89 0.76 0.41 11.39
N TRP A 90 0.14 0.06 10.26
CA TRP A 90 -1.22 0.46 9.92
C TRP A 90 -2.20 -0.02 11.00
N CYS A 91 -2.27 -1.33 11.23
CA CYS A 91 -3.20 -1.94 12.20
C CYS A 91 -3.06 -1.36 13.62
N ASN A 92 -1.85 -0.98 14.03
CA ASN A 92 -1.60 -0.40 15.35
C ASN A 92 -1.91 1.11 15.42
N SER A 93 -1.94 1.81 14.29
CA SER A 93 -2.12 3.26 14.22
C SER A 93 -3.56 3.71 14.03
N THR A 94 -4.45 2.80 13.65
CA THR A 94 -5.82 3.13 13.29
C THR A 94 -6.82 2.14 13.85
N SER A 95 -8.00 2.64 14.20
CA SER A 95 -9.18 1.80 14.46
C SER A 95 -9.86 1.37 13.16
N ALA A 96 -9.43 1.88 11.99
CA ALA A 96 -9.98 1.51 10.70
C ALA A 96 -9.48 0.12 10.28
N ALA A 97 -10.43 -0.82 10.21
CA ALA A 97 -10.18 -2.12 9.60
C ALA A 97 -9.86 -1.97 8.11
N TYR A 98 -9.03 -2.87 7.59
CA TYR A 98 -8.94 -3.13 6.15
C TYR A 98 -9.81 -4.33 5.80
N SER A 99 -10.15 -4.48 4.53
CA SER A 99 -10.92 -5.63 4.03
C SER A 99 -10.05 -6.49 3.11
N ASN A 100 -10.32 -7.79 3.06
CA ASN A 100 -9.81 -8.62 1.96
C ASN A 100 -10.51 -8.22 0.65
N ALA A 101 -9.78 -8.31 -0.45
CA ALA A 101 -10.23 -7.92 -1.79
C ALA A 101 -11.55 -8.58 -2.18
N ASP A 102 -11.84 -9.79 -1.72
CA ASP A 102 -13.08 -10.51 -2.01
C ASP A 102 -14.33 -9.72 -1.65
N THR A 103 -14.28 -8.96 -0.54
CA THR A 103 -15.40 -8.09 -0.14
C THR A 103 -15.64 -6.99 -1.16
N LEU A 104 -14.55 -6.45 -1.72
CA LEU A 104 -14.56 -5.38 -2.70
C LEU A 104 -14.95 -5.87 -4.10
N ILE A 105 -14.43 -7.03 -4.51
CA ILE A 105 -14.79 -7.70 -5.77
C ILE A 105 -16.27 -8.08 -5.76
N THR A 106 -16.78 -8.60 -4.64
CA THR A 106 -18.20 -9.01 -4.52
C THR A 106 -19.16 -7.83 -4.55
N ARG A 107 -18.82 -6.73 -3.86
CA ARG A 107 -19.68 -5.53 -3.81
C ARG A 107 -19.56 -4.67 -5.07
N GLY A 108 -18.47 -4.82 -5.82
CA GLY A 108 -18.10 -3.89 -6.88
C GLY A 108 -17.50 -2.60 -6.31
N LEU A 109 -16.66 -1.95 -7.12
CA LEU A 109 -16.18 -0.59 -6.87
C LEU A 109 -17.22 0.38 -7.40
N ASP A 110 -17.82 1.17 -6.52
CA ASP A 110 -18.60 2.33 -6.93
C ASP A 110 -17.64 3.51 -7.17
N ALA A 111 -17.67 4.05 -8.40
CA ALA A 111 -16.80 5.15 -8.80
C ALA A 111 -17.07 6.43 -8.00
N ASP A 112 -18.28 6.58 -7.44
CA ASP A 112 -18.64 7.74 -6.63
C ASP A 112 -18.24 7.59 -5.15
N GLU A 113 -17.79 6.41 -4.72
CA GLU A 113 -17.40 6.14 -3.32
C GLU A 113 -16.00 6.68 -2.99
N TYR A 114 -15.11 6.75 -3.97
CA TYR A 114 -13.72 7.16 -3.79
C TYR A 114 -13.31 8.25 -4.77
N ASP A 115 -12.56 9.24 -4.30
CA ASP A 115 -12.04 10.31 -5.16
C ASP A 115 -10.75 9.86 -5.85
N VAL A 116 -9.96 9.01 -5.18
CA VAL A 116 -8.70 8.46 -5.69
C VAL A 116 -8.56 6.99 -5.31
N VAL A 117 -8.17 6.16 -6.28
CA VAL A 117 -7.77 4.77 -6.07
C VAL A 117 -6.26 4.63 -6.31
N VAL A 118 -5.55 4.09 -5.34
CA VAL A 118 -4.11 3.84 -5.39
C VAL A 118 -3.86 2.35 -5.65
N ASP A 119 -3.23 2.05 -6.77
CA ASP A 119 -2.76 0.69 -7.08
C ASP A 119 -1.39 0.43 -6.41
N ALA A 120 -1.41 -0.40 -5.37
CA ALA A 120 -0.24 -0.93 -4.69
C ALA A 120 -0.19 -2.47 -4.78
N LEU A 121 -0.78 -3.05 -5.83
CA LEU A 121 -0.91 -4.50 -5.99
C LEU A 121 0.41 -5.14 -6.41
N THR A 122 1.06 -4.56 -7.42
CA THR A 122 2.23 -5.18 -8.06
C THR A 122 3.33 -4.16 -8.33
N GLY A 123 4.55 -4.48 -7.88
CA GLY A 123 5.74 -3.69 -8.21
C GLY A 123 6.53 -4.29 -9.36
N ILE A 124 7.72 -3.75 -9.62
CA ILE A 124 8.69 -4.19 -10.66
C ILE A 124 9.16 -5.66 -10.57
N GLY A 125 8.70 -6.41 -9.55
CA GLY A 125 9.04 -7.80 -9.32
C GLY A 125 8.11 -8.82 -9.96
N LEU A 126 7.10 -8.38 -10.71
CA LEU A 126 6.18 -9.30 -11.36
C LEU A 126 6.91 -10.11 -12.45
N ALA A 127 6.96 -11.42 -12.25
CA ALA A 127 7.34 -12.37 -13.29
C ALA A 127 6.12 -13.27 -13.55
N GLY A 128 5.50 -13.09 -14.72
CA GLY A 128 4.33 -13.86 -15.16
C GLY A 128 3.05 -13.03 -15.28
N PRO A 129 1.98 -13.62 -15.84
CA PRO A 129 0.69 -12.94 -16.03
C PRO A 129 0.04 -12.58 -14.69
N ALA A 130 -0.84 -11.57 -14.71
CA ALA A 130 -1.73 -11.29 -13.59
C ALA A 130 -2.44 -12.57 -13.17
N ARG A 131 -2.43 -12.88 -11.88
CA ARG A 131 -3.12 -14.03 -11.32
C ARG A 131 -4.44 -13.55 -10.74
N ASP A 132 -5.46 -14.39 -10.83
CA ASP A 132 -6.72 -14.14 -10.16
C ASP A 132 -6.49 -13.94 -8.66
N ALA A 133 -7.33 -13.11 -8.04
CA ALA A 133 -7.34 -12.95 -6.59
C ALA A 133 -7.50 -14.34 -5.97
N ALA A 134 -6.45 -14.80 -5.28
CA ALA A 134 -6.46 -16.12 -4.67
C ALA A 134 -7.51 -16.15 -3.55
N VAL A 135 -8.54 -16.96 -3.75
CA VAL A 135 -9.59 -17.33 -2.79
C VAL A 135 -9.00 -18.19 -1.68
#